data_AF-A0A1Q9YLP3-F1
#
_entry.id   AF-A0A1Q9YLP3-F1
#
_cell.length_a   1.000
_cell.length_b   1.000
_cell.length_c   1.000
_cell.angle_alpha   90.00
_cell.angle_beta   90.00
_cell.angle_gamma   90.00
#
_symmetry.space_group_name_H-M   'P 1'
#
loop_
_entity.id
_entity.type
_entity.pdbx_description
1 polymer ?
#
loop_
_entity_poly.entity_id
_entity_poly.type
_entity_poly.pdbx_seq_one_letter_code
_entity_poly.pdbx_strand_id
1 'polypeptide(L)'
;MTERVPHPVFTEEMRQTHTILFPDMVDIHFHLLENVLRQSGYRAALLTNEGPEVSRTGQKYVHNDTCYPALLTIGQMISALESGGYDPDHTALILPQTGGGCRASNYVSLLRKALRDAGMGQVPVISLNLQGLDDAPGFRITLPFLRKMLACMAYGDLLMILANQVRPYEVEPGQTDALVNAWIKYLSKQFSQGSGYDLRSMKQNDARIARTFHEIPVHRVPKVKTGIVGEIYVKYSALANNHLEEFLRKQDCEVMMPGIMQFLLYAADMPLEDVRLYGGKKSTQVLNGVMLTYLTKYESLVMDAIGQYPEFTVPARYRRLKELAAPLIGTGCKMGEGWLLTAEMAELASSGYSNIVCAQPFGCLPNHIAGKAMISKVRRLYPEANIVAIDYDPGAARVNQENRIKLMLSIARENLEKETNEQKRS
;
A
#
# COMPACT_ATOMS: atom_id res chain seq x y z
N MET A 1 -21.67 26.95 17.12
CA MET A 1 -20.56 26.13 17.64
C MET A 1 -21.16 24.80 18.04
N THR A 2 -21.00 23.76 17.23
CA THR A 2 -21.50 22.42 17.56
C THR A 2 -20.61 21.84 18.66
N GLU A 3 -21.17 21.53 19.82
CA GLU A 3 -20.50 20.70 20.82
C GLU A 3 -19.99 19.43 20.12
N ARG A 4 -18.67 19.20 20.15
CA ARG A 4 -18.11 17.97 19.60
C ARG A 4 -18.65 16.82 20.44
N VAL A 5 -19.27 15.84 19.78
CA VAL A 5 -19.73 14.61 20.44
C VAL A 5 -18.52 13.99 21.17
N PRO A 6 -18.58 13.82 22.50
CA PRO A 6 -17.49 13.20 23.24
C PRO A 6 -17.20 11.80 22.68
N HIS A 7 -15.93 11.43 22.59
CA HIS A 7 -15.50 10.10 22.16
C HIS A 7 -14.48 9.52 23.14
N PRO A 8 -14.46 8.18 23.33
CA PRO A 8 -13.43 7.53 24.12
C PRO A 8 -12.05 7.75 23.50
N VAL A 9 -11.07 7.99 24.36
CA VAL A 9 -9.68 8.24 24.00
C VAL A 9 -8.82 7.11 24.54
N PHE A 10 -7.84 6.66 23.76
CA PHE A 10 -6.91 5.62 24.18
C PHE A 10 -5.93 6.15 25.24
N THR A 11 -6.11 5.75 26.51
CA THR A 11 -5.31 6.24 27.65
C THR A 11 -4.04 5.42 27.89
N GLU A 12 -3.15 5.91 28.76
CA GLU A 12 -1.93 5.19 29.14
C GLU A 12 -2.23 3.87 29.87
N GLU A 13 -3.30 3.82 30.66
CA GLU A 13 -3.76 2.61 31.33
C GLU A 13 -4.24 1.57 30.32
N MET A 14 -4.96 2.02 29.28
CA MET A 14 -5.45 1.16 28.20
C MET A 14 -4.31 0.47 27.46
N ARG A 15 -3.08 1.04 27.44
CA ARG A 15 -1.92 0.39 26.85
C ARG A 15 -1.62 -1.01 27.42
N GLN A 16 -1.92 -1.23 28.70
CA GLN A 16 -1.68 -2.51 29.36
C GLN A 16 -2.84 -3.50 29.22
N THR A 17 -4.04 -3.00 28.98
CA THR A 17 -5.26 -3.82 29.02
C THR A 17 -5.85 -4.08 27.64
N HIS A 18 -5.79 -3.10 26.73
CA HIS A 18 -6.47 -3.13 25.44
C HIS A 18 -5.61 -3.73 24.33
N THR A 19 -6.24 -4.46 23.42
CA THR A 19 -5.64 -4.88 22.15
C THR A 19 -5.97 -3.87 21.06
N ILE A 20 -4.96 -3.37 20.35
CA ILE A 20 -5.09 -2.45 19.21
C ILE A 20 -5.27 -3.27 17.92
N LEU A 21 -6.44 -3.16 17.29
CA LEU A 21 -6.73 -3.78 16.00
C LEU A 21 -6.48 -2.77 14.88
N PHE A 22 -5.80 -3.24 13.84
CA PHE A 22 -5.58 -2.46 12.62
C PHE A 22 -5.95 -3.30 11.40
N PRO A 23 -6.48 -2.66 10.35
CA PRO A 23 -7.01 -3.36 9.19
C PRO A 23 -5.87 -3.86 8.31
N ASP A 24 -6.12 -4.92 7.54
CA ASP A 24 -5.17 -5.35 6.53
C ASP A 24 -5.16 -4.41 5.32
N MET A 25 -3.97 -4.20 4.76
CA MET A 25 -3.76 -3.39 3.57
C MET A 25 -2.54 -3.85 2.78
N VAL A 26 -1.36 -3.90 3.41
CA VAL A 26 -0.10 -4.28 2.75
C VAL A 26 0.52 -5.45 3.51
N ASP A 27 0.28 -6.67 3.03
CA ASP A 27 0.43 -7.92 3.80
C ASP A 27 1.81 -8.10 4.47
N ILE A 28 2.89 -8.14 3.68
CA ILE A 28 4.27 -8.32 4.18
C ILE A 28 4.63 -7.21 5.18
N HIS A 29 4.31 -5.96 4.84
CA HIS A 29 4.64 -4.78 5.63
C HIS A 29 3.89 -4.79 6.96
N PHE A 30 2.63 -5.20 6.95
CA PHE A 30 1.76 -5.15 8.12
C PHE A 30 2.05 -6.29 9.10
N HIS A 31 2.50 -7.45 8.62
CA HIS A 31 3.09 -8.48 9.47
C HIS A 31 4.36 -8.00 10.19
N LEU A 32 5.24 -7.26 9.50
CA LEU A 32 6.39 -6.60 10.16
C LEU A 32 5.93 -5.53 11.15
N LEU A 33 4.94 -4.72 10.78
CA LEU A 33 4.40 -3.65 11.61
C LEU A 33 3.74 -4.18 12.90
N GLU A 34 2.99 -5.29 12.83
CA GLU A 34 2.40 -5.95 13.99
C GLU A 34 3.48 -6.28 15.03
N ASN A 35 4.58 -6.86 14.55
CA ASN A 35 5.72 -7.22 15.39
C ASN A 35 6.38 -5.98 16.01
N VAL A 36 6.54 -4.89 15.24
CA VAL A 36 7.08 -3.63 15.76
C VAL A 36 6.16 -3.01 16.82
N LEU A 37 4.84 -3.01 16.61
CA LEU A 37 3.87 -2.53 17.59
C LEU A 37 3.98 -3.32 18.90
N ARG A 38 4.03 -4.65 18.82
CA ARG A 38 4.21 -5.54 19.98
C ARG A 38 5.48 -5.23 20.76
N GLN A 39 6.58 -5.05 20.05
CA GLN A 39 7.88 -4.73 20.67
C GLN A 39 7.95 -3.31 21.22
N SER A 40 7.15 -2.39 20.68
CA SER A 40 6.97 -1.04 21.21
C SER A 40 6.04 -1.00 22.44
N GLY A 41 5.62 -2.16 22.95
CA GLY A 41 4.85 -2.28 24.19
C GLY A 41 3.36 -2.04 23.99
N TYR A 42 2.83 -2.37 22.81
CA TYR A 42 1.40 -2.38 22.53
C TYR A 42 0.91 -3.82 22.34
N ARG A 43 -0.27 -4.16 22.83
CA ARG A 43 -0.96 -5.37 22.35
C ARG A 43 -1.55 -5.02 21.00
N ALA A 44 -1.09 -5.63 19.92
CA ALA A 44 -1.56 -5.34 18.58
C ALA A 44 -1.92 -6.62 17.83
N ALA A 45 -2.97 -6.55 17.02
CA ALA A 45 -3.40 -7.62 16.13
C ALA A 45 -3.75 -7.07 14.75
N LEU A 46 -3.14 -7.65 13.73
CA LEU A 46 -3.52 -7.42 12.33
C LEU A 46 -4.83 -8.18 12.05
N LEU A 47 -5.83 -7.46 11.53
CA LEU A 47 -7.10 -8.07 11.13
C LEU A 47 -6.96 -8.80 9.80
N THR A 48 -7.33 -10.08 9.80
CA THR A 48 -7.32 -10.95 8.62
C THR A 48 -8.70 -11.50 8.27
N ASN A 49 -9.74 -11.06 8.98
CA ASN A 49 -11.12 -11.41 8.64
C ASN A 49 -11.48 -10.81 7.27
N GLU A 50 -12.08 -11.64 6.43
CA GLU A 50 -12.43 -11.31 5.06
C GLU A 50 -13.80 -11.87 4.67
N GLY A 51 -14.21 -11.64 3.42
CA GLY A 51 -15.42 -12.20 2.83
C GLY A 51 -16.63 -11.26 2.86
N PRO A 52 -17.80 -11.77 2.42
CA PRO A 52 -18.99 -10.94 2.20
C PRO A 52 -19.54 -10.28 3.46
N GLU A 53 -19.27 -10.86 4.64
CA GLU A 53 -19.72 -10.31 5.91
C GLU A 53 -19.10 -8.94 6.18
N VAL A 54 -17.79 -8.78 5.94
CA VAL A 54 -17.08 -7.50 6.09
C VAL A 54 -17.75 -6.39 5.27
N SER A 55 -18.05 -6.67 4.01
CA SER A 55 -18.72 -5.71 3.12
C SER A 55 -20.17 -5.42 3.53
N ARG A 56 -20.91 -6.42 4.02
CA ARG A 56 -22.27 -6.22 4.55
C ARG A 56 -22.27 -5.37 5.82
N THR A 57 -21.34 -5.62 6.73
CA THR A 57 -21.18 -4.86 7.97
C THR A 57 -20.78 -3.42 7.68
N GLY A 58 -19.90 -3.21 6.70
CA GLY A 58 -19.60 -1.88 6.16
C GLY A 58 -20.85 -1.15 5.65
N GLN A 59 -21.65 -1.78 4.78
CA GLN A 59 -22.89 -1.21 4.25
C GLN A 59 -23.97 -0.96 5.32
N LYS A 60 -23.96 -1.74 6.41
CA LYS A 60 -24.91 -1.60 7.52
C LYS A 60 -24.65 -0.32 8.33
N TYR A 61 -23.39 -0.03 8.63
CA TYR A 61 -23.03 1.04 9.58
C TYR A 61 -22.40 2.28 8.95
N VAL A 62 -21.94 2.19 7.70
CA VAL A 62 -21.33 3.29 6.96
C VAL A 62 -22.25 3.70 5.80
N HIS A 63 -22.34 5.00 5.56
CA HIS A 63 -23.21 5.53 4.50
C HIS A 63 -22.79 5.00 3.12
N ASN A 64 -23.75 4.52 2.32
CA ASN A 64 -23.52 3.88 1.02
C ASN A 64 -22.81 4.79 0.00
N ASP A 65 -22.98 6.11 0.09
CA ASP A 65 -22.25 7.07 -0.76
C ASP A 65 -20.78 7.26 -0.38
N THR A 66 -20.26 6.60 0.67
CA THR A 66 -18.85 6.64 1.03
C THR A 66 -18.03 5.79 0.05
N CYS A 67 -16.74 6.11 -0.13
CA CYS A 67 -15.88 5.32 -0.99
C CYS A 67 -15.67 3.90 -0.44
N TYR A 68 -15.56 2.92 -1.35
CA TYR A 68 -15.48 1.50 -1.02
C TYR A 68 -14.40 1.12 0.03
N PRO A 69 -13.20 1.74 0.05
CA PRO A 69 -12.21 1.46 1.09
C PRO A 69 -12.72 1.79 2.49
N ALA A 70 -13.47 2.87 2.66
CA ALA A 70 -14.05 3.23 3.96
C ALA A 70 -15.03 2.15 4.44
N LEU A 71 -15.88 1.66 3.52
CA LEU A 71 -16.84 0.58 3.81
C LEU A 71 -16.12 -0.67 4.28
N LEU A 72 -15.09 -1.11 3.54
CA LEU A 72 -14.34 -2.32 3.86
C LEU A 72 -13.55 -2.20 5.15
N THR A 73 -12.79 -1.12 5.31
CA THR A 73 -11.93 -0.94 6.47
C THR A 73 -12.73 -0.83 7.77
N ILE A 74 -13.81 -0.02 7.76
CA ILE A 74 -14.69 0.11 8.93
C ILE A 74 -15.48 -1.19 9.14
N GLY A 75 -15.98 -1.79 8.06
CA GLY A 75 -16.68 -3.07 8.10
C GLY A 75 -15.83 -4.17 8.69
N GLN A 76 -14.54 -4.25 8.33
CA GLN A 76 -13.61 -5.28 8.81
C GLN A 76 -13.41 -5.18 10.31
N MET A 77 -13.25 -3.96 10.83
CA MET A 77 -13.09 -3.72 12.26
C MET A 77 -14.35 -4.02 13.06
N ILE A 78 -15.51 -3.58 12.59
CA ILE A 78 -16.77 -3.82 13.29
C ILE A 78 -17.12 -5.31 13.26
N SER A 79 -16.95 -5.96 12.11
CA SER A 79 -17.10 -7.42 11.95
C SER A 79 -16.22 -8.19 12.92
N ALA A 80 -14.96 -7.79 13.08
CA ALA A 80 -14.04 -8.44 14.01
C ALA A 80 -14.54 -8.34 15.46
N LEU A 81 -15.08 -7.20 15.87
CA LEU A 81 -15.70 -7.03 17.20
C LEU A 81 -16.99 -7.86 17.34
N GLU A 82 -17.89 -7.81 16.34
CA GLU A 82 -19.16 -8.56 16.33
C GLU A 82 -18.94 -10.09 16.31
N SER A 83 -17.79 -10.57 15.84
CA SER A 83 -17.45 -12.00 15.85
C SER A 83 -17.29 -12.59 17.27
N GLY A 84 -17.12 -11.75 18.29
CA GLY A 84 -16.82 -12.17 19.66
C GLY A 84 -15.37 -12.57 19.90
N GLY A 85 -14.50 -12.51 18.88
CA GLY A 85 -13.06 -12.77 19.02
C GLY A 85 -12.28 -11.70 19.77
N TYR A 86 -12.88 -10.50 19.93
CA TYR A 86 -12.30 -9.37 20.62
C TYR A 86 -13.33 -8.74 21.56
N ASP A 87 -12.93 -8.47 22.80
CA ASP A 87 -13.78 -7.82 23.80
C ASP A 87 -13.79 -6.29 23.55
N PRO A 88 -14.94 -5.67 23.21
CA PRO A 88 -15.03 -4.23 22.97
C PRO A 88 -14.56 -3.36 24.15
N ASP A 89 -14.67 -3.84 25.40
CA ASP A 89 -14.24 -3.09 26.59
C ASP A 89 -12.72 -3.16 26.83
N HIS A 90 -12.03 -4.03 26.09
CA HIS A 90 -10.57 -4.23 26.12
C HIS A 90 -9.97 -4.20 24.71
N THR A 91 -10.57 -3.44 23.81
CA THR A 91 -10.12 -3.32 22.42
C THR A 91 -10.09 -1.86 21.99
N ALA A 92 -9.07 -1.50 21.23
CA ALA A 92 -8.94 -0.22 20.55
C ALA A 92 -8.80 -0.46 19.05
N LEU A 93 -9.26 0.49 18.23
CA LEU A 93 -9.07 0.44 16.78
C LEU A 93 -8.10 1.55 16.35
N ILE A 94 -7.26 1.31 15.34
CA ILE A 94 -6.36 2.32 14.80
C ILE A 94 -6.50 2.46 13.28
N LEU A 95 -6.56 3.71 12.82
CA LEU A 95 -6.59 4.04 11.39
C LEU A 95 -5.65 5.19 11.05
N PRO A 96 -4.97 5.15 9.89
CA PRO A 96 -4.27 6.31 9.37
C PRO A 96 -5.27 7.44 9.06
N GLN A 97 -4.91 8.66 9.44
CA GLN A 97 -5.64 9.87 9.06
C GLN A 97 -4.66 10.81 8.36
N THR A 98 -4.76 10.86 7.03
CA THR A 98 -3.77 11.53 6.18
C THR A 98 -3.88 13.05 6.21
N GLY A 99 -5.01 13.60 6.62
CA GLY A 99 -5.26 15.06 6.62
C GLY A 99 -5.31 15.66 5.21
N GLY A 100 -5.41 14.82 4.16
CA GLY A 100 -5.54 15.25 2.77
C GLY A 100 -6.96 15.64 2.39
N GLY A 101 -7.18 16.05 1.15
CA GLY A 101 -8.48 16.50 0.65
C GLY A 101 -9.41 15.41 0.13
N CYS A 102 -9.08 14.12 0.33
CA CYS A 102 -10.00 13.01 0.02
C CYS A 102 -10.77 12.55 1.26
N ARG A 103 -11.69 11.59 1.09
CA ARG A 103 -12.55 11.08 2.17
C ARG A 103 -11.78 10.33 3.27
N ALA A 104 -10.56 9.85 3.00
CA ALA A 104 -9.72 9.16 3.99
C ALA A 104 -9.55 9.96 5.29
N SER A 105 -9.47 11.29 5.19
CA SER A 105 -9.37 12.19 6.35
C SER A 105 -10.56 12.13 7.32
N ASN A 106 -11.69 11.56 6.87
CA ASN A 106 -12.91 11.41 7.66
C ASN A 106 -13.12 9.99 8.19
N TYR A 107 -12.25 9.02 7.87
CA TYR A 107 -12.48 7.62 8.24
C TYR A 107 -12.55 7.41 9.75
N VAL A 108 -11.73 8.10 10.53
CA VAL A 108 -11.78 8.06 12.01
C VAL A 108 -13.15 8.52 12.53
N SER A 109 -13.67 9.63 12.02
CA SER A 109 -14.99 10.15 12.40
C SER A 109 -16.13 9.21 11.97
N LEU A 110 -16.03 8.61 10.77
CA LEU A 110 -16.98 7.64 10.27
C LEU A 110 -16.97 6.36 11.11
N LEU A 111 -15.78 5.84 11.47
CA LEU A 111 -15.62 4.68 12.34
C LEU A 111 -16.25 4.92 13.71
N ARG A 112 -15.99 6.07 14.34
CA ARG A 112 -16.60 6.42 15.64
C ARG A 112 -18.13 6.49 15.57
N LYS A 113 -18.68 7.03 14.48
CA LYS A 113 -20.13 7.02 14.26
C LYS A 113 -20.64 5.58 14.12
N ALA A 114 -20.01 4.79 13.27
CA ALA A 114 -20.39 3.41 13.00
C ALA A 114 -20.33 2.53 14.26
N LEU A 115 -19.32 2.71 15.12
CA LEU A 115 -19.22 2.06 16.42
C LEU A 115 -20.40 2.41 17.34
N ARG A 116 -20.80 3.68 17.42
CA ARG A 116 -21.97 4.09 18.22
C ARG A 116 -23.25 3.45 17.70
N ASP A 117 -23.43 3.42 16.39
CA ASP A 117 -24.61 2.81 15.76
C ASP A 117 -24.63 1.28 15.97
N ALA A 118 -23.46 0.65 16.08
CA ALA A 118 -23.29 -0.76 16.42
C ALA A 118 -23.38 -1.07 17.93
N GLY A 119 -23.65 -0.07 18.78
CA GLY A 119 -23.71 -0.25 20.24
C GLY A 119 -22.34 -0.42 20.91
N MET A 120 -21.24 -0.16 20.20
CA MET A 120 -19.84 -0.29 20.67
C MET A 120 -19.15 1.08 20.77
N GLY A 121 -19.91 2.12 21.13
CA GLY A 121 -19.43 3.50 21.19
C GLY A 121 -18.31 3.76 22.21
N GLN A 122 -18.06 2.82 23.12
CA GLN A 122 -16.99 2.86 24.12
C GLN A 122 -15.62 2.49 23.56
N VAL A 123 -15.54 1.83 22.39
CA VAL A 123 -14.28 1.41 21.79
C VAL A 123 -13.46 2.64 21.37
N PRO A 124 -12.26 2.88 21.95
CA PRO A 124 -11.41 3.99 21.54
C PRO A 124 -10.89 3.81 20.12
N VAL A 125 -10.89 4.91 19.36
CA VAL A 125 -10.33 4.96 18.00
C VAL A 125 -9.10 5.86 17.99
N ILE A 126 -7.95 5.27 17.72
CA ILE A 126 -6.65 5.93 17.57
C ILE A 126 -6.53 6.45 16.14
N SER A 127 -6.29 7.76 16.01
CA SER A 127 -5.93 8.37 14.74
C SER A 127 -4.41 8.36 14.57
N LEU A 128 -3.91 7.56 13.63
CA LEU A 128 -2.50 7.57 13.27
C LEU A 128 -2.22 8.75 12.33
N ASN A 129 -1.77 9.87 12.90
CA ASN A 129 -1.42 11.08 12.17
C ASN A 129 -0.23 11.79 12.82
N LEU A 130 0.53 12.57 12.04
CA LEU A 130 1.64 13.39 12.54
C LEU A 130 1.25 14.85 12.77
N GLN A 131 -0.02 15.21 12.53
CA GLN A 131 -0.51 16.59 12.57
C GLN A 131 -1.21 16.94 13.89
N GLY A 132 -1.34 15.99 14.83
CA GLY A 132 -2.06 16.19 16.08
C GLY A 132 -3.56 16.39 15.88
N LEU A 133 -4.16 15.73 14.88
CA LEU A 133 -5.59 15.86 14.56
C LEU A 133 -6.51 15.26 15.63
N ASP A 134 -5.96 14.39 16.47
CA ASP A 134 -6.67 13.68 17.53
C ASP A 134 -5.73 13.34 18.68
N ASP A 135 -6.29 13.22 19.88
CA ASP A 135 -5.56 12.86 21.08
C ASP A 135 -5.64 11.34 21.30
N ALA A 136 -4.48 10.72 21.54
CA ALA A 136 -4.36 9.33 21.98
C ALA A 136 -3.17 9.20 22.93
N PRO A 137 -3.30 9.66 24.20
CA PRO A 137 -2.18 9.72 25.15
C PRO A 137 -1.44 8.39 25.29
N GLY A 138 -2.16 7.27 25.30
CA GLY A 138 -1.59 5.94 25.42
C GLY A 138 -0.84 5.45 24.18
N PHE A 139 -0.99 6.11 23.02
CA PHE A 139 -0.32 5.74 21.77
C PHE A 139 0.72 6.79 21.37
N ARG A 140 1.97 6.54 21.75
CA ARG A 140 3.09 7.46 21.52
C ARG A 140 3.99 7.01 20.37
N ILE A 141 4.13 7.86 19.37
CA ILE A 141 5.09 7.68 18.26
C ILE A 141 6.44 8.28 18.67
N THR A 142 7.29 7.45 19.28
CA THR A 142 8.67 7.84 19.60
C THR A 142 9.56 7.77 18.35
N LEU A 143 10.68 8.48 18.34
CA LEU A 143 11.60 8.45 17.19
C LEU A 143 12.13 7.03 16.85
N PRO A 144 12.52 6.18 17.83
CA PRO A 144 12.88 4.80 17.53
C PRO A 144 11.71 4.00 16.91
N PHE A 145 10.49 4.19 17.41
CA PHE A 145 9.31 3.52 16.87
C PHE A 145 9.03 3.97 15.43
N LEU A 146 9.06 5.28 15.15
CA LEU A 146 8.91 5.82 13.80
C LEU A 146 9.96 5.26 12.83
N ARG A 147 11.23 5.18 13.26
CA ARG A 147 12.31 4.61 12.42
C ARG A 147 12.09 3.12 12.13
N LYS A 148 11.60 2.35 13.10
CA LYS A 148 11.21 0.95 12.87
C LYS A 148 10.05 0.84 11.89
N MET A 149 9.03 1.70 12.00
CA MET A 149 7.92 1.73 11.04
C MET A 149 8.40 2.02 9.62
N LEU A 150 9.25 3.03 9.42
CA LEU A 150 9.84 3.34 8.11
C LEU A 150 10.69 2.20 7.57
N ALA A 151 11.48 1.55 8.43
CA ALA A 151 12.24 0.37 8.04
C ALA A 151 11.32 -0.81 7.63
N CYS A 152 10.20 -1.03 8.33
CA CYS A 152 9.21 -2.04 7.95
C CYS A 152 8.64 -1.77 6.56
N MET A 153 8.33 -0.51 6.26
CA MET A 153 7.79 -0.15 4.94
C MET A 153 8.81 -0.40 3.83
N ALA A 154 10.07 -0.03 4.04
CA ALA A 154 11.15 -0.25 3.06
C ALA A 154 11.49 -1.73 2.87
N TYR A 155 11.61 -2.51 3.95
CA TYR A 155 11.84 -3.95 3.84
C TYR A 155 10.66 -4.68 3.20
N GLY A 156 9.43 -4.28 3.54
CA GLY A 156 8.23 -4.81 2.91
C GLY A 156 8.24 -4.57 1.40
N ASP A 157 8.59 -3.35 0.97
CA ASP A 157 8.72 -3.02 -0.46
C ASP A 157 9.76 -3.91 -1.14
N LEU A 158 10.96 -4.02 -0.56
CA LEU A 158 12.04 -4.86 -1.09
C LEU A 158 11.62 -6.32 -1.25
N LEU A 159 11.03 -6.91 -0.19
CA LEU A 159 10.58 -8.30 -0.18
C LEU A 159 9.47 -8.53 -1.21
N MET A 160 8.49 -7.63 -1.28
CA MET A 160 7.39 -7.71 -2.25
C MET A 160 7.90 -7.64 -3.70
N ILE A 161 8.72 -6.63 -4.01
CA ILE A 161 9.25 -6.41 -5.36
C ILE A 161 10.09 -7.59 -5.84
N LEU A 162 10.95 -8.14 -4.98
CA LEU A 162 11.77 -9.31 -5.32
C LEU A 162 10.93 -10.57 -5.43
N ALA A 163 10.01 -10.80 -4.48
CA ALA A 163 9.16 -11.98 -4.48
C ALA A 163 8.31 -12.06 -5.75
N ASN A 164 7.75 -10.95 -6.21
CA ASN A 164 6.91 -10.93 -7.40
C ASN A 164 7.67 -11.18 -8.70
N GLN A 165 8.99 -10.93 -8.70
CA GLN A 165 9.87 -11.19 -9.83
C GLN A 165 10.50 -12.58 -9.80
N VAL A 166 10.59 -13.23 -8.64
CA VAL A 166 11.19 -14.58 -8.49
C VAL A 166 10.11 -15.66 -8.53
N ARG A 167 9.03 -15.48 -7.76
CA ARG A 167 7.97 -16.48 -7.56
C ARG A 167 7.39 -17.08 -8.85
N PRO A 168 7.13 -16.33 -9.94
CA PRO A 168 6.59 -16.91 -11.16
C PRO A 168 7.52 -17.93 -11.84
N TYR A 169 8.80 -17.94 -11.47
CA TYR A 169 9.87 -18.69 -12.14
C TYR A 169 10.55 -19.71 -11.23
N GLU A 170 10.16 -19.80 -9.96
CA GLU A 170 10.80 -20.73 -9.02
C GLU A 170 10.66 -22.18 -9.48
N VAL A 171 11.73 -22.96 -9.33
CA VAL A 171 11.73 -24.39 -9.69
C VAL A 171 10.92 -25.20 -8.67
N GLU A 172 11.02 -24.84 -7.39
CA GLU A 172 10.28 -25.45 -6.29
C GLU A 172 9.13 -24.54 -5.83
N PRO A 173 7.86 -24.91 -6.07
CA PRO A 173 6.72 -24.08 -5.67
C PRO A 173 6.69 -23.79 -4.16
N GLY A 174 6.51 -22.51 -3.81
CA GLY A 174 6.46 -22.00 -2.44
C GLY A 174 7.82 -21.63 -1.84
N GLN A 175 8.93 -21.84 -2.54
CA GLN A 175 10.27 -21.51 -2.04
C GLN A 175 10.43 -20.01 -1.77
N THR A 176 9.90 -19.17 -2.66
CA THR A 176 9.90 -17.71 -2.51
C THR A 176 9.11 -17.28 -1.27
N ASP A 177 7.92 -17.86 -1.07
CA ASP A 177 7.06 -17.52 0.08
C ASP A 177 7.69 -18.00 1.40
N ALA A 178 8.37 -19.14 1.39
CA ALA A 178 9.16 -19.61 2.54
C ALA A 178 10.31 -18.65 2.88
N LEU A 179 11.01 -18.12 1.87
CA LEU A 179 12.08 -17.14 2.06
C LEU A 179 11.56 -15.81 2.62
N VAL A 180 10.44 -15.29 2.08
CA VAL A 180 9.77 -14.08 2.62
C VAL A 180 9.45 -14.28 4.10
N ASN A 181 8.83 -15.41 4.46
CA ASN A 181 8.50 -15.72 5.85
C ASN A 181 9.73 -15.83 6.76
N ALA A 182 10.83 -16.39 6.26
CA ALA A 182 12.09 -16.45 7.00
C ALA A 182 12.66 -15.04 7.25
N TRP A 183 12.60 -14.15 6.26
CA TRP A 183 13.02 -12.76 6.41
C TRP A 183 12.15 -11.96 7.37
N ILE A 184 10.82 -12.12 7.30
CA ILE A 184 9.90 -11.50 8.27
C ILE A 184 10.30 -11.90 9.71
N LYS A 185 10.50 -13.20 9.96
CA LYS A 185 10.93 -13.70 11.28
C LYS A 185 12.29 -13.13 11.70
N TYR A 186 13.26 -13.09 10.78
CA TYR A 186 14.60 -12.59 11.05
C TYR A 186 14.60 -11.08 11.39
N LEU A 187 13.93 -10.27 10.58
CA LEU A 187 13.83 -8.82 10.77
C LEU A 187 13.05 -8.49 12.05
N SER A 188 11.94 -9.19 12.31
CA SER A 188 11.19 -9.06 13.57
C SER A 188 12.06 -9.34 14.78
N LYS A 189 12.92 -10.36 14.75
CA LYS A 189 13.88 -10.63 15.83
C LYS A 189 14.92 -9.52 15.98
N GLN A 190 15.43 -8.95 14.89
CA GLN A 190 16.35 -7.81 14.97
C GLN A 190 15.68 -6.59 15.61
N PHE A 191 14.45 -6.28 15.21
CA PHE A 191 13.69 -5.17 15.78
C PHE A 191 13.43 -5.36 17.28
N SER A 192 13.19 -6.59 17.76
CA SER A 192 12.98 -6.85 19.19
C SER A 192 14.24 -6.63 20.01
N GLN A 193 15.41 -6.77 19.38
CA GLN A 193 16.72 -6.52 19.97
C GLN A 193 17.17 -5.05 19.82
N GLY A 194 16.32 -4.18 19.27
CA GLY A 194 16.67 -2.77 19.05
C GLY A 194 17.66 -2.54 17.90
N SER A 195 17.72 -3.45 16.92
CA SER A 195 18.62 -3.38 15.77
C SER A 195 17.86 -3.48 14.43
N GLY A 196 18.55 -3.37 13.30
CA GLY A 196 17.96 -3.65 11.97
C GLY A 196 17.19 -2.50 11.32
N TYR A 197 17.04 -1.34 11.98
CA TYR A 197 16.30 -0.18 11.45
C TYR A 197 17.16 1.08 11.25
N ASP A 198 18.48 1.01 11.52
CA ASP A 198 19.41 2.05 11.11
C ASP A 198 19.93 1.79 9.70
N LEU A 199 20.30 2.87 8.99
CA LEU A 199 20.65 2.80 7.57
C LEU A 199 21.82 1.84 7.27
N ARG A 200 22.75 1.64 8.22
CA ARG A 200 23.88 0.72 8.02
C ARG A 200 23.40 -0.73 8.10
N SER A 201 22.63 -1.07 9.14
CA SER A 201 22.03 -2.40 9.27
C SER A 201 21.08 -2.70 8.12
N MET A 202 20.28 -1.72 7.70
CA MET A 202 19.39 -1.83 6.54
C MET A 202 20.17 -2.11 5.26
N LYS A 203 21.22 -1.35 4.95
CA LYS A 203 22.07 -1.62 3.79
C LYS A 203 22.60 -3.06 3.75
N GLN A 204 23.02 -3.59 4.90
CA GLN A 204 23.51 -4.97 5.01
C GLN A 204 22.40 -6.00 4.82
N ASN A 205 21.24 -5.76 5.43
CA ASN A 205 20.08 -6.63 5.29
C ASN A 205 19.54 -6.60 3.86
N ASP A 206 19.37 -5.44 3.25
CA ASP A 206 18.84 -5.28 1.89
C ASP A 206 19.72 -6.00 0.86
N ALA A 207 21.05 -5.86 0.97
CA ALA A 207 21.99 -6.60 0.12
C ALA A 207 21.88 -8.12 0.33
N ARG A 208 21.72 -8.58 1.58
CA ARG A 208 21.52 -10.00 1.87
C ARG A 208 20.18 -10.52 1.36
N ILE A 209 19.11 -9.73 1.49
CA ILE A 209 17.78 -10.05 0.98
C ILE A 209 17.89 -10.24 -0.53
N ALA A 210 18.33 -9.22 -1.27
CA ALA A 210 18.49 -9.28 -2.72
C ALA A 210 19.33 -10.49 -3.17
N ARG A 211 20.45 -10.76 -2.47
CA ARG A 211 21.27 -11.94 -2.71
C ARG A 211 20.51 -13.25 -2.54
N THR A 212 19.79 -13.42 -1.42
CA THR A 212 19.05 -14.67 -1.17
C THR A 212 17.92 -14.91 -2.17
N PHE A 213 17.30 -13.85 -2.71
CA PHE A 213 16.32 -13.97 -3.79
C PHE A 213 16.97 -14.32 -5.13
N HIS A 214 18.14 -13.75 -5.42
CA HIS A 214 18.95 -14.11 -6.60
C HIS A 214 19.39 -15.58 -6.57
N GLU A 215 19.70 -16.13 -5.39
CA GLU A 215 20.15 -17.51 -5.21
C GLU A 215 19.02 -18.55 -5.33
N ILE A 216 17.74 -18.14 -5.40
CA ILE A 216 16.62 -19.07 -5.64
C ILE A 216 16.76 -19.68 -7.05
N PRO A 217 16.76 -21.02 -7.18
CA PRO A 217 16.73 -21.66 -8.49
C PRO A 217 15.47 -21.27 -9.26
N VAL A 218 15.66 -20.65 -10.43
CA VAL A 218 14.57 -20.20 -11.30
C VAL A 218 14.73 -20.73 -12.73
N HIS A 219 13.61 -21.05 -13.38
CA HIS A 219 13.54 -21.31 -14.81
C HIS A 219 12.91 -20.10 -15.53
N ARG A 220 13.76 -19.20 -16.01
CA ARG A 220 13.33 -17.97 -16.69
C ARG A 220 12.80 -18.30 -18.09
N VAL A 221 11.50 -18.09 -18.28
CA VAL A 221 10.81 -18.20 -19.57
C VAL A 221 10.06 -16.89 -19.83
N PRO A 222 9.77 -16.51 -21.08
CA PRO A 222 8.94 -15.33 -21.33
C PRO A 222 7.56 -15.49 -20.66
N LYS A 223 7.15 -14.52 -19.84
CA LYS A 223 5.82 -14.44 -19.24
C LYS A 223 5.21 -13.06 -19.46
N VAL A 224 3.88 -13.01 -19.39
CA VAL A 224 3.16 -11.73 -19.38
C VAL A 224 3.52 -10.96 -18.12
N LYS A 225 4.07 -9.76 -18.29
CA LYS A 225 4.36 -8.83 -17.21
C LYS A 225 3.17 -7.91 -16.98
N THR A 226 2.68 -7.87 -15.75
CA THR A 226 1.51 -7.07 -15.36
C THR A 226 1.80 -6.15 -14.19
N GLY A 227 1.49 -4.87 -14.32
CA GLY A 227 1.58 -3.88 -13.26
C GLY A 227 0.24 -3.70 -12.51
N ILE A 228 0.30 -3.46 -11.20
CA ILE A 228 -0.85 -3.05 -10.39
C ILE A 228 -0.64 -1.63 -9.88
N VAL A 229 -1.57 -0.74 -10.21
CA VAL A 229 -1.66 0.63 -9.68
C VAL A 229 -3.07 0.90 -9.20
N GLY A 230 -3.30 2.00 -8.47
CA GLY A 230 -4.67 2.37 -8.12
C GLY A 230 -4.76 3.27 -6.91
N GLU A 231 -5.95 3.29 -6.31
CA GLU A 231 -6.15 3.87 -4.99
C GLU A 231 -5.38 3.04 -3.96
N ILE A 232 -4.74 3.69 -3.01
CA ILE A 232 -3.71 3.10 -2.15
C ILE A 232 -4.21 1.85 -1.42
N TYR A 233 -5.44 1.86 -0.87
CA TYR A 233 -5.97 0.72 -0.15
C TYR A 233 -6.32 -0.43 -1.10
N VAL A 234 -7.03 -0.13 -2.20
CA VAL A 234 -7.43 -1.17 -3.17
C VAL A 234 -6.26 -1.73 -3.96
N LYS A 235 -5.19 -0.94 -4.17
CA LYS A 235 -3.97 -1.39 -4.81
C LYS A 235 -3.35 -2.58 -4.07
N TYR A 236 -3.23 -2.47 -2.75
CA TYR A 236 -2.52 -3.48 -1.94
C TYR A 236 -3.44 -4.51 -1.28
N SER A 237 -4.63 -4.11 -0.80
CA SER A 237 -5.47 -4.99 0.03
C SER A 237 -6.15 -6.07 -0.80
N ALA A 238 -5.82 -7.33 -0.52
CA ALA A 238 -6.44 -8.49 -1.15
C ALA A 238 -7.97 -8.53 -0.91
N LEU A 239 -8.41 -8.14 0.30
CA LEU A 239 -9.82 -7.98 0.65
C LEU A 239 -10.53 -6.99 -0.29
N ALA A 240 -9.86 -5.91 -0.67
CA ALA A 240 -10.45 -4.82 -1.43
C ALA A 240 -10.44 -5.03 -2.95
N ASN A 241 -9.50 -5.84 -3.45
CA ASN A 241 -9.31 -6.07 -4.88
C ASN A 241 -9.59 -7.51 -5.32
N ASN A 242 -10.31 -8.29 -4.51
CA ASN A 242 -10.63 -9.68 -4.78
C ASN A 242 -9.39 -10.55 -5.02
N HIS A 243 -8.33 -10.33 -4.24
CA HIS A 243 -7.05 -11.04 -4.34
C HIS A 243 -6.41 -10.89 -5.73
N LEU A 244 -6.32 -9.65 -6.22
CA LEU A 244 -5.86 -9.33 -7.59
C LEU A 244 -4.47 -9.87 -7.90
N GLU A 245 -3.51 -9.67 -7.00
CA GLU A 245 -2.13 -10.17 -7.17
C GLU A 245 -2.10 -11.70 -7.30
N GLU A 246 -2.82 -12.39 -6.42
CA GLU A 246 -2.97 -13.84 -6.46
C GLU A 246 -3.66 -14.34 -7.73
N PHE A 247 -4.68 -13.60 -8.17
CA PHE A 247 -5.38 -13.90 -9.42
C PHE A 247 -4.43 -13.78 -10.62
N LEU A 248 -3.62 -12.73 -10.71
CA LEU A 248 -2.63 -12.57 -11.77
C LEU A 248 -1.55 -13.66 -11.72
N ARG A 249 -1.12 -14.07 -10.51
CA ARG A 249 -0.23 -15.22 -10.32
C ARG A 249 -0.83 -16.50 -10.92
N LYS A 250 -2.11 -16.79 -10.63
CA LYS A 250 -2.84 -17.94 -11.22
C LYS A 250 -3.02 -17.84 -12.73
N GLN A 251 -2.88 -16.64 -13.31
CA GLN A 251 -2.88 -16.42 -14.76
C GLN A 251 -1.49 -16.48 -15.39
N ASP A 252 -0.49 -16.95 -14.64
CA ASP A 252 0.91 -17.11 -15.03
C ASP A 252 1.62 -15.80 -15.39
N CYS A 253 1.32 -14.74 -14.64
CA CYS A 253 1.92 -13.41 -14.82
C CYS A 253 3.08 -13.14 -13.85
N GLU A 254 4.10 -12.42 -14.32
CA GLU A 254 5.03 -11.70 -13.44
C GLU A 254 4.39 -10.37 -13.06
N VAL A 255 4.30 -10.09 -11.76
CA VAL A 255 3.58 -8.91 -11.25
C VAL A 255 4.58 -7.85 -10.79
N MET A 256 4.30 -6.58 -11.07
CA MET A 256 4.97 -5.44 -10.43
C MET A 256 3.94 -4.58 -9.74
N MET A 257 4.23 -4.22 -8.49
CA MET A 257 3.42 -3.30 -7.72
C MET A 257 4.37 -2.26 -7.13
N PRO A 258 4.28 -0.97 -7.55
CA PRO A 258 5.14 0.06 -6.99
C PRO A 258 4.93 0.16 -5.48
N GLY A 259 6.03 0.29 -4.73
CA GLY A 259 6.04 0.17 -3.27
C GLY A 259 5.42 1.37 -2.51
N ILE A 260 5.04 1.14 -1.25
CA ILE A 260 4.42 2.16 -0.41
C ILE A 260 5.38 3.31 -0.04
N MET A 261 6.69 3.08 -0.08
CA MET A 261 7.69 4.14 0.15
C MET A 261 7.54 5.29 -0.84
N GLN A 262 7.10 5.03 -2.08
CA GLN A 262 6.82 6.10 -3.06
C GLN A 262 5.69 7.00 -2.60
N PHE A 263 4.65 6.43 -1.99
CA PHE A 263 3.56 7.21 -1.41
C PHE A 263 4.01 8.03 -0.19
N LEU A 264 4.92 7.50 0.63
CA LEU A 264 5.49 8.27 1.75
C LEU A 264 6.36 9.44 1.28
N LEU A 265 7.17 9.23 0.24
CA LEU A 265 7.95 10.29 -0.41
C LEU A 265 7.05 11.36 -1.01
N TYR A 266 6.00 10.92 -1.72
CA TYR A 266 4.94 11.79 -2.23
C TYR A 266 4.29 12.63 -1.13
N ALA A 267 3.93 12.00 -0.02
CA ALA A 267 3.32 12.71 1.10
C ALA A 267 4.24 13.75 1.74
N ALA A 268 5.55 13.47 1.82
CA ALA A 268 6.55 14.42 2.29
C ALA A 268 6.83 15.55 1.28
N ASP A 269 6.68 15.30 -0.02
CA ASP A 269 6.89 16.29 -1.08
C ASP A 269 5.68 17.21 -1.30
N MET A 270 4.46 16.76 -0.98
CA MET A 270 3.23 17.55 -1.16
C MET A 270 3.32 18.96 -0.54
N PRO A 271 3.74 19.15 0.73
CA PRO A 271 3.86 20.49 1.30
C PRO A 271 4.96 21.34 0.63
N LEU A 272 5.99 20.72 0.04
CA LEU A 272 7.03 21.44 -0.71
C LEU A 272 6.45 22.00 -2.01
N GLU A 273 5.68 21.18 -2.71
CA GLU A 273 4.96 21.57 -3.92
C GLU A 273 3.95 22.68 -3.64
N ASP A 274 3.24 22.63 -2.50
CA ASP A 274 2.34 23.72 -2.10
C ASP A 274 3.07 25.04 -1.94
N VAL A 275 4.22 25.05 -1.23
CA VAL A 275 4.97 26.30 -1.07
C VAL A 275 5.53 26.78 -2.41
N ARG A 276 5.90 25.87 -3.31
CA ARG A 276 6.39 26.21 -4.65
C ARG A 276 5.30 26.83 -5.53
N LEU A 277 4.07 26.30 -5.48
CA LEU A 277 2.95 26.72 -6.33
C LEU A 277 2.16 27.90 -5.76
N TYR A 278 1.95 27.93 -4.45
CA TYR A 278 1.03 28.86 -3.78
C TYR A 278 1.73 29.79 -2.77
N GLY A 279 3.04 29.63 -2.57
CA GLY A 279 3.76 30.30 -1.49
C GLY A 279 3.49 29.66 -0.12
N GLY A 280 4.16 30.16 0.93
CA GLY A 280 4.03 29.60 2.27
C GLY A 280 5.26 29.84 3.14
N LYS A 281 5.30 29.20 4.31
CA LYS A 281 6.37 29.41 5.29
C LYS A 281 7.65 28.70 4.85
N LYS A 282 8.80 29.39 4.94
CA LYS A 282 10.14 28.79 4.72
C LYS A 282 10.40 27.60 5.66
N SER A 283 9.87 27.63 6.88
CA SER A 283 9.98 26.51 7.82
C SER A 283 9.36 25.21 7.29
N THR A 284 8.23 25.30 6.57
CA THR A 284 7.60 24.16 5.91
C THR A 284 8.52 23.57 4.84
N GLN A 285 9.19 24.42 4.05
CA GLN A 285 10.15 23.96 3.04
C GLN A 285 11.35 23.23 3.67
N VAL A 286 11.93 23.79 4.73
CA VAL A 286 13.10 23.20 5.39
C VAL A 286 12.73 21.86 6.04
N LEU A 287 11.65 21.81 6.82
CA LEU A 287 11.24 20.60 7.54
C LEU A 287 10.91 19.45 6.59
N ASN A 288 10.06 19.70 5.59
CA ASN A 288 9.65 18.67 4.65
C ASN A 288 10.79 18.30 3.68
N GLY A 289 11.70 19.23 3.36
CA GLY A 289 12.90 18.93 2.57
C GLY A 289 13.85 17.99 3.31
N VAL A 290 14.01 18.17 4.63
CA VAL A 290 14.77 17.24 5.49
C VAL A 290 14.08 15.88 5.55
N MET A 291 12.76 15.84 5.73
CA MET A 291 11.99 14.58 5.74
C MET A 291 12.09 13.84 4.41
N LEU A 292 11.91 14.54 3.28
CA LEU A 292 12.05 13.98 1.94
C LEU A 292 13.45 13.40 1.73
N THR A 293 14.50 14.17 2.05
CA THR A 293 15.90 13.72 1.97
C THR A 293 16.15 12.48 2.84
N TYR A 294 15.52 12.43 4.02
CA TYR A 294 15.65 11.29 4.92
C TYR A 294 14.98 10.04 4.35
N LEU A 295 13.75 10.16 3.82
CA LEU A 295 13.02 9.06 3.19
C LEU A 295 13.71 8.56 1.91
N THR A 296 14.31 9.45 1.11
CA THR A 296 15.07 9.07 -0.09
C THR A 296 16.25 8.15 0.24
N LYS A 297 16.79 8.20 1.47
CA LYS A 297 17.82 7.23 1.89
C LYS A 297 17.26 5.81 1.97
N TYR A 298 16.05 5.63 2.53
CA TYR A 298 15.39 4.32 2.60
C TYR A 298 15.10 3.78 1.20
N GLU A 299 14.51 4.62 0.34
CA GLU A 299 14.32 4.29 -1.08
C GLU A 299 15.63 3.88 -1.75
N SER A 300 16.70 4.66 -1.59
CA SER A 300 17.99 4.37 -2.23
C SER A 300 18.53 3.01 -1.80
N LEU A 301 18.41 2.65 -0.51
CA LEU A 301 18.87 1.34 -0.03
C LEU A 301 18.12 0.19 -0.71
N VAL A 302 16.80 0.29 -0.81
CA VAL A 302 15.96 -0.71 -1.50
C VAL A 302 16.34 -0.81 -2.98
N MET A 303 16.37 0.31 -3.69
CA MET A 303 16.62 0.31 -5.14
C MET A 303 18.06 -0.11 -5.47
N ASP A 304 19.04 0.29 -4.66
CA ASP A 304 20.45 -0.09 -4.84
C ASP A 304 20.69 -1.58 -4.54
N ALA A 305 19.89 -2.19 -3.65
CA ALA A 305 19.97 -3.62 -3.40
C ALA A 305 19.39 -4.44 -4.56
N ILE A 306 18.25 -4.03 -5.12
CA ILE A 306 17.67 -4.68 -6.30
C ILE A 306 18.62 -4.53 -7.50
N GLY A 307 19.15 -3.32 -7.71
CA GLY A 307 20.02 -3.00 -8.85
C GLY A 307 21.40 -3.65 -8.83
N GLN A 308 21.75 -4.43 -7.80
CA GLN A 308 22.95 -5.27 -7.82
C GLN A 308 22.82 -6.47 -8.76
N TYR A 309 21.59 -6.84 -9.13
CA TYR A 309 21.28 -8.03 -9.92
C TYR A 309 20.57 -7.63 -11.22
N PRO A 310 21.21 -7.81 -12.39
CA PRO A 310 20.69 -7.29 -13.67
C PRO A 310 19.40 -7.95 -14.15
N GLU A 311 19.04 -9.12 -13.63
CA GLU A 311 17.78 -9.81 -13.94
C GLU A 311 16.56 -9.20 -13.22
N PHE A 312 16.77 -8.41 -12.17
CA PHE A 312 15.69 -7.75 -11.47
C PHE A 312 15.40 -6.38 -12.09
N THR A 313 14.13 -6.13 -12.34
CA THR A 313 13.63 -4.81 -12.70
C THR A 313 13.60 -3.94 -11.45
N VAL A 314 14.33 -2.82 -11.50
CA VAL A 314 14.38 -1.83 -10.44
C VAL A 314 13.27 -0.80 -10.67
N PRO A 315 12.35 -0.59 -9.71
CA PRO A 315 11.38 0.50 -9.81
C PRO A 315 12.05 1.87 -9.93
N ALA A 316 11.35 2.81 -10.56
CA ALA A 316 11.79 4.19 -10.68
C ALA A 316 11.90 4.83 -9.29
N ARG A 317 13.00 5.57 -9.09
CA ARG A 317 13.12 6.46 -7.93
C ARG A 317 12.09 7.59 -8.01
N TYR A 318 11.71 8.16 -6.89
CA TYR A 318 10.70 9.20 -6.75
C TYR A 318 10.96 10.42 -7.65
N ARG A 319 12.23 10.82 -7.77
CA ARG A 319 12.64 11.88 -8.70
C ARG A 319 12.22 11.56 -10.14
N ARG A 320 12.45 10.32 -10.58
CA ARG A 320 12.09 9.87 -11.92
C ARG A 320 10.57 9.82 -12.09
N LEU A 321 9.81 9.47 -11.05
CA LEU A 321 8.34 9.54 -11.09
C LEU A 321 7.85 10.97 -11.36
N LYS A 322 8.43 12.00 -10.74
CA LYS A 322 8.10 13.40 -11.06
C LYS A 322 8.39 13.76 -12.53
N GLU A 323 9.51 13.27 -13.07
CA GLU A 323 9.86 13.49 -14.48
C GLU A 323 8.87 12.80 -15.43
N LEU A 324 8.46 11.57 -15.12
CA LEU A 324 7.46 10.81 -15.88
C LEU A 324 6.08 11.46 -15.81
N ALA A 325 5.72 12.05 -14.67
CA ALA A 325 4.44 12.75 -14.47
C ALA A 325 4.36 14.07 -15.23
N ALA A 326 5.46 14.82 -15.34
CA ALA A 326 5.51 16.17 -15.87
C ALA A 326 4.80 16.38 -17.23
N PRO A 327 4.98 15.52 -18.26
CA PRO A 327 4.25 15.66 -19.53
C PRO A 327 2.77 15.22 -19.44
N LEU A 328 2.40 14.48 -18.39
CA LEU A 328 1.09 13.86 -18.24
C LEU A 328 0.14 14.70 -17.38
N ILE A 329 0.54 15.08 -16.17
CA ILE A 329 -0.32 15.74 -15.19
C ILE A 329 0.50 16.69 -14.31
N GLY A 330 -0.10 17.82 -13.90
CA GLY A 330 0.58 18.79 -13.03
C GLY A 330 0.74 18.28 -11.60
N THR A 331 1.87 18.59 -10.96
CA THR A 331 2.15 18.17 -9.57
C THR A 331 1.22 18.79 -8.52
N GLY A 332 0.48 19.85 -8.90
CA GLY A 332 -0.62 20.39 -8.08
C GLY A 332 -1.85 19.47 -8.00
N CYS A 333 -1.97 18.47 -8.88
CA CYS A 333 -3.00 17.43 -8.74
C CYS A 333 -2.56 16.43 -7.66
N LYS A 334 -2.89 16.75 -6.40
CA LYS A 334 -2.36 16.04 -5.24
C LYS A 334 -3.40 15.44 -4.27
N MET A 335 -4.65 15.37 -4.70
CA MET A 335 -5.70 14.73 -3.91
C MET A 335 -5.60 13.22 -4.04
N GLY A 336 -5.75 12.47 -2.95
CA GLY A 336 -5.50 11.03 -2.94
C GLY A 336 -4.04 10.74 -3.28
N GLU A 337 -3.81 9.85 -4.24
CA GLU A 337 -2.51 9.56 -4.83
C GLU A 337 -2.11 10.63 -5.86
N GLY A 338 -3.10 11.37 -6.39
CA GLY A 338 -2.89 12.45 -7.35
C GLY A 338 -1.98 12.05 -8.51
N TRP A 339 -1.06 12.94 -8.87
CA TRP A 339 -0.12 12.73 -9.97
C TRP A 339 0.77 11.48 -9.82
N LEU A 340 0.98 10.97 -8.60
CA LEU A 340 1.80 9.77 -8.36
C LEU A 340 1.20 8.57 -9.10
N LEU A 341 -0.13 8.39 -9.03
CA LEU A 341 -0.82 7.30 -9.71
C LEU A 341 -0.60 7.33 -11.23
N THR A 342 -0.63 8.54 -11.82
CA THR A 342 -0.31 8.71 -13.24
C THR A 342 1.14 8.37 -13.55
N ALA A 343 2.07 8.76 -12.66
CA ALA A 343 3.49 8.50 -12.78
C ALA A 343 3.79 7.00 -12.72
N GLU A 344 3.16 6.27 -11.80
CA GLU A 344 3.29 4.82 -11.65
C GLU A 344 2.83 4.08 -12.91
N MET A 345 1.74 4.52 -13.56
CA MET A 345 1.34 3.95 -14.86
C MET A 345 2.41 4.16 -15.94
N ALA A 346 3.00 5.35 -16.00
CA ALA A 346 4.06 5.67 -16.96
C ALA A 346 5.36 4.89 -16.66
N GLU A 347 5.71 4.74 -15.39
CA GLU A 347 6.84 3.92 -14.93
C GLU A 347 6.68 2.47 -15.37
N LEU A 348 5.54 1.85 -15.06
CA LEU A 348 5.28 0.45 -15.38
C LEU A 348 5.33 0.22 -16.89
N ALA A 349 4.73 1.10 -17.68
CA ALA A 349 4.81 1.03 -19.13
C ALA A 349 6.27 1.12 -19.62
N SER A 350 7.04 2.10 -19.13
CA SER A 350 8.44 2.30 -19.52
C SER A 350 9.40 1.20 -19.04
N SER A 351 9.01 0.40 -18.05
CA SER A 351 9.83 -0.67 -17.46
C SER A 351 9.44 -2.08 -17.94
N GLY A 352 8.58 -2.17 -18.97
CA GLY A 352 8.17 -3.44 -19.57
C GLY A 352 7.02 -4.15 -18.85
N TYR A 353 6.37 -3.50 -17.88
CA TYR A 353 5.13 -3.93 -17.24
C TYR A 353 3.93 -3.25 -17.90
N SER A 354 3.86 -3.33 -19.23
CA SER A 354 2.94 -2.53 -20.05
C SER A 354 1.48 -2.97 -19.95
N ASN A 355 1.19 -4.16 -19.43
CA ASN A 355 -0.17 -4.57 -19.09
C ASN A 355 -0.49 -4.08 -17.67
N ILE A 356 -1.39 -3.13 -17.51
CA ILE A 356 -1.58 -2.44 -16.23
C ILE A 356 -3.03 -2.56 -15.77
N VAL A 357 -3.23 -3.12 -14.59
CA VAL A 357 -4.51 -3.09 -13.88
C VAL A 357 -4.53 -1.85 -12.98
N CYS A 358 -5.37 -0.88 -13.32
CA CYS A 358 -5.66 0.27 -12.47
C CYS A 358 -6.85 -0.07 -11.56
N ALA A 359 -6.55 -0.43 -10.31
CA ALA A 359 -7.50 -0.80 -9.30
C ALA A 359 -8.21 0.44 -8.74
N GLN A 360 -9.49 0.58 -9.05
CA GLN A 360 -10.29 1.75 -8.73
C GLN A 360 -11.47 1.40 -7.83
N PRO A 361 -11.58 1.96 -6.62
CA PRO A 361 -12.78 1.81 -5.83
C PRO A 361 -13.92 2.71 -6.30
N PHE A 362 -15.15 2.26 -6.12
CA PHE A 362 -16.32 3.13 -6.21
C PHE A 362 -16.21 4.31 -5.26
N GLY A 363 -16.61 5.49 -5.75
CA GLY A 363 -16.61 6.75 -4.99
C GLY A 363 -15.22 7.40 -4.82
N CYS A 364 -14.16 6.90 -5.45
CA CYS A 364 -12.83 7.52 -5.40
C CYS A 364 -12.61 8.54 -6.53
N LEU A 365 -13.07 9.77 -6.29
CA LEU A 365 -12.89 10.90 -7.23
C LEU A 365 -11.43 11.15 -7.62
N PRO A 366 -10.43 11.10 -6.70
CA PRO A 366 -9.03 11.25 -7.08
C PRO A 366 -8.54 10.26 -8.14
N ASN A 367 -8.85 8.97 -7.98
CA ASN A 367 -8.44 7.94 -8.94
C ASN A 367 -9.18 8.10 -10.29
N HIS A 368 -10.45 8.52 -10.28
CA HIS A 368 -11.15 8.87 -11.52
C HIS A 368 -10.41 9.94 -12.34
N ILE A 369 -9.83 10.95 -11.68
CA ILE A 369 -9.13 12.06 -12.33
C ILE A 369 -7.69 11.67 -12.70
N ALA A 370 -6.90 11.18 -11.74
CA ALA A 370 -5.46 10.96 -11.95
C ALA A 370 -5.13 9.55 -12.47
N GLY A 371 -6.02 8.58 -12.29
CA GLY A 371 -5.92 7.24 -12.84
C GLY A 371 -6.68 7.14 -14.16
N LYS A 372 -7.99 6.89 -14.07
CA LYS A 372 -8.83 6.54 -15.23
C LYS A 372 -8.82 7.57 -16.36
N ALA A 373 -8.95 8.87 -16.06
CA ALA A 373 -8.94 9.91 -17.08
C ALA A 373 -7.56 10.08 -17.76
N MET A 374 -6.48 9.71 -17.06
CA MET A 374 -5.11 9.83 -17.57
C MET A 374 -4.69 8.69 -18.50
N ILE A 375 -5.39 7.55 -18.48
CA ILE A 375 -5.06 6.36 -19.30
C ILE A 375 -4.83 6.71 -20.78
N SER A 376 -5.70 7.53 -21.36
CA SER A 376 -5.60 7.91 -22.78
C SER A 376 -4.32 8.69 -23.08
N LYS A 377 -3.87 9.54 -22.15
CA LYS A 377 -2.67 10.35 -22.31
C LYS A 377 -1.41 9.52 -22.08
N VAL A 378 -1.44 8.59 -21.11
CA VAL A 378 -0.36 7.60 -20.90
C VAL A 378 -0.17 6.78 -22.18
N ARG A 379 -1.24 6.20 -22.75
CA ARG A 379 -1.18 5.42 -23.99
C ARG A 379 -0.67 6.18 -25.21
N ARG A 380 -0.84 7.51 -25.26
CA ARG A 380 -0.27 8.33 -26.35
C ARG A 380 1.25 8.47 -26.24
N LEU A 381 1.79 8.48 -25.02
CA LEU A 381 3.24 8.52 -24.79
C LEU A 381 3.89 7.13 -24.77
N TYR A 382 3.12 6.11 -24.37
CA TYR A 382 3.51 4.72 -24.25
C TYR A 382 2.51 3.84 -25.03
N PRO A 383 2.62 3.74 -26.37
CA PRO A 383 1.66 3.02 -27.22
C PRO A 383 1.50 1.53 -26.87
N GLU A 384 2.52 0.93 -26.27
CA GLU A 384 2.53 -0.44 -25.76
C GLU A 384 1.70 -0.64 -24.48
N ALA A 385 1.29 0.44 -23.82
CA ALA A 385 0.57 0.36 -22.55
C ALA A 385 -0.87 -0.16 -22.71
N ASN A 386 -1.09 -1.42 -22.32
CA ASN A 386 -2.38 -2.08 -22.25
C ASN A 386 -3.00 -1.92 -20.86
N ILE A 387 -3.62 -0.76 -20.62
CA ILE A 387 -4.17 -0.39 -19.29
C ILE A 387 -5.68 -0.68 -19.18
N VAL A 388 -6.12 -1.39 -18.15
CA VAL A 388 -7.55 -1.56 -17.81
C VAL A 388 -7.86 -1.00 -16.41
N ALA A 389 -8.87 -0.13 -16.33
CA ALA A 389 -9.40 0.33 -15.05
C ALA A 389 -10.46 -0.66 -14.53
N ILE A 390 -10.22 -1.28 -13.38
CA ILE A 390 -11.15 -2.22 -12.74
C ILE A 390 -11.82 -1.54 -11.57
N ASP A 391 -13.14 -1.41 -11.66
CA ASP A 391 -13.97 -0.80 -10.64
C ASP A 391 -14.34 -1.87 -9.59
N TYR A 392 -13.94 -1.64 -8.33
CA TYR A 392 -14.22 -2.47 -7.16
C TYR A 392 -15.26 -1.79 -6.26
N ASP A 393 -16.32 -2.53 -5.95
CA ASP A 393 -17.44 -2.05 -5.14
C ASP A 393 -18.20 -3.24 -4.51
N PRO A 394 -19.07 -3.00 -3.50
CA PRO A 394 -19.80 -4.06 -2.81
C PRO A 394 -20.77 -4.85 -3.69
N GLY A 395 -21.27 -4.26 -4.78
CA GLY A 395 -22.32 -4.80 -5.64
C GLY A 395 -21.80 -5.40 -6.95
N ALA A 396 -20.58 -5.06 -7.38
CA ALA A 396 -20.01 -5.61 -8.60
C ALA A 396 -19.68 -7.09 -8.46
N ALA A 397 -20.19 -7.88 -9.41
CA ALA A 397 -19.83 -9.28 -9.52
C ALA A 397 -18.32 -9.43 -9.81
N ARG A 398 -17.61 -10.16 -8.93
CA ARG A 398 -16.21 -10.55 -9.08
C ARG A 398 -15.88 -11.08 -10.48
N VAL A 399 -16.77 -11.90 -11.05
CA VAL A 399 -16.61 -12.48 -12.39
C VAL A 399 -16.46 -11.42 -13.48
N ASN A 400 -17.19 -10.29 -13.37
CA ASN A 400 -17.11 -9.21 -14.36
C ASN A 400 -15.74 -8.52 -14.33
N GLN A 401 -15.18 -8.33 -13.13
CA GLN A 401 -13.83 -7.75 -12.96
C GLN A 401 -12.77 -8.70 -13.50
N GLU A 402 -12.82 -9.97 -13.13
CA GLU A 402 -11.88 -11.00 -13.60
C GLU A 402 -11.93 -11.18 -15.13
N ASN A 403 -13.12 -11.13 -15.74
CA ASN A 403 -13.25 -11.29 -17.20
C ASN A 403 -12.59 -10.13 -17.97
N ARG A 404 -12.68 -8.90 -17.45
CA ARG A 404 -11.99 -7.74 -18.06
C ARG A 404 -10.47 -7.89 -17.98
N ILE A 405 -9.96 -8.40 -16.86
CA ILE A 405 -8.53 -8.70 -16.70
C ILE A 405 -8.12 -9.85 -17.63
N LYS A 406 -8.89 -10.94 -17.71
CA LYS A 406 -8.62 -12.06 -18.63
C LYS A 406 -8.56 -11.63 -20.09
N LEU A 407 -9.45 -10.72 -20.52
CA LEU A 407 -9.41 -10.15 -21.86
C LEU A 407 -8.12 -9.36 -22.11
N MET A 408 -7.70 -8.52 -21.15
CA MET A 408 -6.42 -7.81 -21.21
C MET A 408 -5.25 -8.79 -21.35
N LEU A 409 -5.25 -9.85 -20.54
CA LEU A 409 -4.19 -10.87 -20.55
C LEU A 409 -4.19 -11.72 -21.83
N SER A 410 -5.34 -11.96 -22.45
CA SER A 410 -5.41 -12.65 -23.75
C SER A 410 -4.63 -11.87 -24.82
N ILE A 411 -4.87 -10.55 -24.90
CA ILE A 411 -4.15 -9.66 -25.82
C ILE A 411 -2.66 -9.64 -25.48
N ALA A 412 -2.32 -9.61 -24.19
CA ALA A 412 -0.94 -9.65 -23.73
C ALA A 412 -0.19 -10.92 -24.17
N ARG A 413 -0.84 -12.08 -24.09
CA ARG A 413 -0.29 -13.37 -24.52
C ARG A 413 -0.06 -13.40 -26.03
N GLU A 414 -1.02 -12.92 -26.82
CA GLU A 414 -0.85 -12.81 -28.28
C GLU A 414 0.33 -11.92 -28.68
N ASN A 415 0.54 -10.81 -27.97
CA ASN A 415 1.67 -9.92 -28.22
C ASN A 415 3.00 -10.57 -27.83
N LEU A 416 3.06 -11.23 -26.67
CA LEU A 416 4.25 -11.96 -26.21
C LEU A 416 4.64 -13.09 -27.19
N GLU A 417 3.67 -13.82 -27.73
CA GLU A 417 3.92 -14.85 -28.75
C GLU A 417 4.51 -14.27 -30.04
N LYS A 418 4.00 -13.11 -30.50
CA LYS A 418 4.55 -12.41 -31.67
C LYS A 418 6.00 -11.99 -31.44
N GLU A 419 6.28 -11.32 -30.32
CA GLU A 419 7.63 -10.88 -29.95
C GLU A 419 8.61 -12.06 -29.84
N THR A 420 8.19 -13.15 -29.18
CA THR A 420 9.01 -14.36 -29.02
C THR A 420 9.31 -15.02 -30.37
N ASN A 421 8.35 -15.00 -31.30
CA ASN A 421 8.54 -15.55 -32.65
C ASN A 421 9.43 -14.67 -33.54
N GLU A 422 9.36 -13.35 -33.41
CA GLU A 422 10.24 -12.42 -34.12
C GLU A 422 11.70 -12.55 -33.66
N GLN A 423 11.92 -12.71 -32.34
CA GLN A 423 13.25 -12.93 -31.78
C GLN A 423 13.88 -14.26 -32.21
N LYS A 424 13.08 -15.31 -32.44
CA LYS A 424 13.57 -16.60 -32.97
C LYS A 424 13.95 -16.56 -34.45
N ARG A 425 13.43 -15.56 -35.19
CA ARG A 425 13.67 -15.40 -36.64
C ARG A 425 14.85 -14.47 -36.95
N SER A 426 15.23 -13.62 -35.98
CA SER A 426 16.40 -12.74 -36.05
C SER A 426 17.63 -13.48 -35.54
#